data_AF-A0A0Q7YFS7-F1
#
_entry.id   AF-A0A0Q7YFS7-F1
#
_cell.length_a   1.000
_cell.length_b   1.000
_cell.length_c   1.000
_cell.angle_alpha   90.00
_cell.angle_beta   90.00
_cell.angle_gamma   90.00
#
_symmetry.space_group_name_H-M   'P 1'
#
loop_
_entity.id
_entity.type
_entity.pdbx_description
1 polymer ?
#
loop_
_entity_poly.entity_id
_entity_poly.type
_entity_poly.pdbx_seq_one_letter_code
_entity_poly.pdbx_strand_id
1 'polypeptide(L)'
;MVRTRISPVPTPSQRLIGYARVSTEEQLNDAQVDELRMAGCQIIHQEQGSGASRSRPVLGKLLKELQAGDVLVVVRLDRLARSVSHLLDVIEDLEKRGVHFRSLRDPIDTSTPQGMFSLQVLGAVAQLERALIAERTKSGMKAAKARGRLAGNPGLRERRPDAIRAISAARDRAYLEELLVSVQTWLPAVRKLRPQHSWDDTVRILNNRGHDWTVERLRRAVHRLVRERLAEPELLARTPRRATQDHLMRLVAGIAIADPDLSLRDIAAQLDQMRERPPRGGRKWQASSVKMLLDEARKLGLIQGVGIAER
;
A
#
# COMPACT_ATOMS: atom_id res chain seq x y z
N MET A 1 -59.06 -29.54 -17.34
CA MET A 1 -58.57 -28.32 -16.65
C MET A 1 -57.95 -28.72 -15.33
N VAL A 2 -56.62 -28.83 -15.26
CA VAL A 2 -55.90 -29.12 -14.01
C VAL A 2 -55.40 -27.78 -13.47
N ARG A 3 -55.98 -27.33 -12.35
CA ARG A 3 -55.49 -26.14 -11.62
C ARG A 3 -54.26 -26.56 -10.81
N THR A 4 -53.07 -26.25 -11.32
CA THR A 4 -51.81 -26.37 -10.58
C THR A 4 -51.81 -25.34 -9.46
N ARG A 5 -51.82 -25.80 -8.20
CA ARG A 5 -51.59 -24.94 -7.03
C ARG A 5 -50.12 -24.54 -7.03
N ILE A 6 -49.84 -23.26 -7.27
CA ILE A 6 -48.52 -22.69 -7.04
C ILE A 6 -48.38 -22.54 -5.52
N SER A 7 -47.45 -23.30 -4.93
CA SER A 7 -47.08 -23.13 -3.53
C SER A 7 -46.26 -21.84 -3.39
N PRO A 8 -46.48 -21.01 -2.36
CA PRO A 8 -45.74 -19.77 -2.20
C PRO A 8 -44.25 -20.05 -1.92
N VAL A 9 -43.38 -19.33 -2.62
CA VAL A 9 -41.93 -19.30 -2.37
C VAL A 9 -41.70 -18.81 -0.94
N PRO A 10 -40.88 -19.49 -0.10
CA PRO A 10 -40.58 -19.01 1.24
C PRO A 10 -39.84 -17.68 1.14
N THR A 11 -40.45 -16.61 1.67
CA THR A 11 -39.79 -15.33 1.89
C THR A 11 -38.61 -15.57 2.84
N PRO A 12 -37.40 -15.05 2.59
CA PRO A 12 -36.31 -15.19 3.54
C PRO A 12 -36.75 -14.54 4.85
N SER A 13 -36.83 -15.35 5.90
CA SER A 13 -37.15 -14.89 7.24
C SER A 13 -36.06 -13.93 7.69
N GLN A 14 -36.45 -12.69 7.96
CA GLN A 14 -35.58 -11.62 8.44
C GLN A 14 -34.84 -12.09 9.70
N ARG A 15 -33.51 -12.26 9.61
CA ARG A 15 -32.70 -12.75 10.72
C ARG A 15 -32.36 -11.60 11.66
N LEU A 16 -32.82 -11.71 12.91
CA LEU A 16 -32.45 -10.79 13.99
C LEU A 16 -31.16 -11.29 14.65
N ILE A 17 -30.10 -10.48 14.55
CA ILE A 17 -28.79 -10.79 15.11
C ILE A 17 -28.46 -9.76 16.17
N GLY A 18 -28.36 -10.23 17.42
CA GLY A 18 -28.10 -9.40 18.58
C GLY A 18 -26.61 -9.14 18.79
N TYR A 19 -26.26 -7.92 19.21
CA TYR A 19 -24.93 -7.59 19.69
C TYR A 19 -24.99 -7.00 21.10
N ALA A 20 -24.28 -7.64 22.02
CA ALA A 20 -24.16 -7.24 23.41
C ALA A 20 -22.70 -6.88 23.73
N ARG A 21 -22.50 -5.86 24.56
CA ARG A 21 -21.18 -5.50 25.08
C ARG A 21 -21.22 -5.61 26.59
N VAL A 22 -20.61 -6.68 27.07
CA VAL A 22 -20.64 -7.12 28.45
C VAL A 22 -19.38 -6.67 29.17
N SER A 23 -19.54 -6.13 30.39
CA SER A 23 -18.42 -5.77 31.26
C SER A 23 -18.07 -6.94 32.18
N THR A 24 -16.98 -6.90 32.92
CA THR A 24 -16.59 -8.00 33.83
C THR A 24 -17.57 -8.24 35.00
N GLU A 25 -18.59 -7.39 35.18
CA GLU A 25 -19.65 -7.60 36.18
C GLU A 25 -20.77 -8.49 35.62
N GLU A 26 -20.85 -9.73 36.09
CA GLU A 26 -21.74 -10.79 35.59
C GLU A 26 -23.23 -10.39 35.64
N GLN A 27 -23.67 -9.68 36.68
CA GLN A 27 -25.10 -9.40 36.93
C GLN A 27 -25.76 -8.44 35.92
N LEU A 28 -25.00 -7.51 35.30
CA LEU A 28 -25.52 -6.57 34.31
C LEU A 28 -25.54 -7.14 32.88
N ASN A 29 -24.81 -8.23 32.66
CA ASN A 29 -24.61 -8.83 31.35
C ASN A 29 -25.79 -9.70 30.93
N ASP A 30 -26.36 -10.43 31.88
CA ASP A 30 -27.51 -11.32 31.65
C ASP A 30 -28.74 -10.53 31.21
N ALA A 31 -28.99 -9.38 31.85
CA ALA A 31 -30.12 -8.50 31.49
C ALA A 31 -30.06 -8.02 30.03
N GLN A 32 -28.86 -7.75 29.50
CA GLN A 32 -28.71 -7.30 28.11
C GLN A 32 -29.00 -8.43 27.11
N VAL A 33 -28.47 -9.63 27.40
CA VAL A 33 -28.67 -10.81 26.56
C VAL A 33 -30.13 -11.24 26.58
N ASP A 34 -30.77 -11.20 27.74
CA ASP A 34 -32.18 -11.56 27.88
C ASP A 34 -33.09 -10.59 27.12
N GLU A 35 -32.79 -9.29 27.13
CA GLU A 35 -33.54 -8.31 26.34
C GLU A 35 -33.41 -8.55 24.83
N LEU A 36 -32.23 -8.94 24.35
CA LEU A 36 -32.02 -9.33 22.95
C LEU A 36 -32.75 -10.63 22.59
N ARG A 37 -32.77 -11.61 23.50
CA ARG A 37 -33.54 -12.87 23.32
C ARG A 37 -35.04 -12.60 23.28
N MET A 38 -35.56 -11.77 24.19
CA MET A 38 -36.97 -11.36 24.20
C MET A 38 -37.37 -10.61 22.93
N ALA A 39 -36.43 -9.86 22.33
CA ALA A 39 -36.64 -9.21 21.05
C ALA A 39 -36.60 -10.17 19.83
N GLY A 40 -36.34 -11.47 20.03
CA GLY A 40 -36.33 -12.48 18.98
C GLY A 40 -34.97 -12.70 18.31
N CYS A 41 -33.87 -12.21 18.90
CA CYS A 41 -32.52 -12.47 18.38
C CYS A 41 -32.13 -13.93 18.59
N GLN A 42 -31.99 -14.68 17.50
CA GLN A 42 -31.61 -16.10 17.55
C GLN A 42 -30.10 -16.28 17.75
N ILE A 43 -29.32 -15.33 17.24
CA ILE A 43 -27.86 -15.33 17.33
C ILE A 43 -27.48 -14.06 18.07
N ILE A 44 -26.73 -14.19 19.17
CA ILE A 44 -26.28 -13.06 19.99
C ILE A 44 -24.76 -13.13 20.12
N HIS A 45 -24.09 -12.11 19.61
CA HIS A 45 -22.65 -11.94 19.74
C HIS A 45 -22.35 -11.09 20.97
N GLN A 46 -21.50 -11.60 21.86
CA GLN A 46 -21.12 -10.93 23.09
C GLN A 46 -19.67 -10.46 23.00
N GLU A 47 -19.46 -9.16 23.13
CA GLU A 47 -18.13 -8.55 23.19
C GLU A 47 -17.73 -8.36 24.65
N GLN A 48 -16.70 -9.08 25.09
CA GLN A 48 -16.11 -8.93 26.42
C GLN A 48 -15.05 -7.82 26.38
N GLY A 49 -15.23 -6.78 27.18
CA GLY A 49 -14.20 -5.75 27.28
C GLY A 49 -14.44 -4.76 28.42
N SER A 50 -13.36 -4.46 29.15
CA SER A 50 -13.35 -3.33 30.09
C SER A 50 -13.64 -2.01 29.36
N GLY A 51 -14.19 -1.02 30.06
CA GLY A 51 -14.50 0.30 29.48
C GLY A 51 -13.33 0.97 28.75
N ALA A 52 -12.10 0.62 29.12
CA ALA A 52 -10.86 1.13 28.52
C ALA A 52 -10.42 0.42 27.23
N SER A 53 -10.81 -0.85 27.01
CA SER A 53 -10.31 -1.64 25.87
C SER A 53 -10.81 -1.08 24.53
N ARG A 54 -9.88 -0.81 23.61
CA ARG A 54 -10.16 -0.25 22.27
C ARG A 54 -10.58 -1.30 21.25
N SER A 55 -10.05 -2.52 21.32
CA SER A 55 -10.34 -3.56 20.34
C SER A 55 -11.78 -4.05 20.48
N ARG A 56 -12.48 -4.20 19.35
CA ARG A 56 -13.80 -4.83 19.26
C ARG A 56 -13.79 -5.93 18.18
N PRO A 57 -13.03 -7.02 18.41
CA PRO A 57 -12.88 -8.07 17.42
C PRO A 57 -14.19 -8.80 17.12
N VAL A 58 -15.09 -8.94 18.10
CA VAL A 58 -16.38 -9.62 17.90
C VAL A 58 -17.29 -8.74 17.04
N LEU A 59 -17.39 -7.44 17.35
CA LEU A 59 -18.16 -6.51 16.50
C LEU A 59 -17.63 -6.48 15.07
N GLY A 60 -16.31 -6.41 14.90
CA GLY A 60 -15.68 -6.39 13.57
C GLY A 60 -15.91 -7.67 12.76
N LYS A 61 -16.01 -8.84 13.41
CA LYS A 61 -16.37 -10.11 12.77
C LYS A 61 -17.86 -10.13 12.40
N LEU A 62 -18.72 -9.80 13.36
CA LEU A 62 -20.17 -9.73 13.15
C LEU A 62 -20.52 -8.83 11.97
N LEU A 63 -19.95 -7.62 11.92
CA LEU A 63 -20.20 -6.70 10.82
C LEU A 63 -19.84 -7.31 9.46
N LYS A 64 -18.85 -8.19 9.35
CA LYS A 64 -18.50 -8.88 8.09
C LYS A 64 -19.42 -10.06 7.76
N GLU A 65 -20.02 -10.68 8.78
CA GLU A 65 -20.89 -11.85 8.62
C GLU A 65 -22.31 -11.48 8.19
N LEU A 66 -22.77 -10.26 8.48
CA LEU A 66 -24.11 -9.77 8.13
C LEU A 66 -24.37 -9.79 6.61
N GLN A 67 -25.56 -10.23 6.23
CA GLN A 67 -26.03 -10.35 4.85
C GLN A 67 -27.26 -9.46 4.59
N ALA A 68 -27.52 -9.13 3.33
CA ALA A 68 -28.68 -8.35 2.95
C ALA A 68 -29.98 -8.99 3.47
N GLY A 69 -30.84 -8.19 4.12
CA GLY A 69 -32.06 -8.65 4.79
C GLY A 69 -31.89 -9.00 6.26
N ASP A 70 -30.66 -9.10 6.77
CA ASP A 70 -30.41 -9.24 8.21
C ASP A 70 -30.72 -7.93 8.95
N VAL A 71 -31.01 -8.03 10.25
CA VAL A 71 -31.13 -6.87 11.14
C VAL A 71 -30.20 -7.02 12.33
N LEU A 72 -29.28 -6.06 12.44
CA LEU A 72 -28.42 -5.91 13.60
C LEU A 72 -29.22 -5.25 14.73
N VAL A 73 -29.39 -5.96 15.84
CA VAL A 73 -30.13 -5.50 17.01
C VAL A 73 -29.18 -5.23 18.17
N VAL A 74 -29.32 -4.06 18.79
CA VAL A 74 -28.61 -3.70 20.03
C VAL A 74 -29.60 -3.19 21.06
N VAL A 75 -29.27 -3.33 22.34
CA VAL A 75 -30.13 -2.78 23.41
C VAL A 75 -30.10 -1.26 23.43
N ARG A 76 -28.90 -0.67 23.21
CA ARG A 76 -28.69 0.78 23.15
C ARG A 76 -27.56 1.17 22.20
N LEU A 77 -27.59 2.42 21.71
CA LEU A 77 -26.56 2.96 20.81
C LEU A 77 -25.14 2.98 21.41
N ASP A 78 -24.98 3.26 22.71
CA ASP A 78 -23.67 3.30 23.39
C ASP A 78 -22.94 1.95 23.39
N ARG A 79 -23.70 0.87 23.20
CA ARG A 79 -23.18 -0.48 23.12
C ARG A 79 -22.55 -0.73 21.75
N LEU A 80 -23.14 -0.18 20.69
CA LEU A 80 -22.62 -0.28 19.32
C LEU A 80 -21.50 0.73 19.04
N ALA A 81 -21.62 1.98 19.47
CA ALA A 81 -20.74 3.06 19.02
C ALA A 81 -20.23 3.94 20.18
N ARG A 82 -19.02 4.49 20.00
CA ARG A 82 -18.36 5.37 20.98
C ARG A 82 -18.61 6.87 20.74
N SER A 83 -19.11 7.19 19.56
CA SER A 83 -19.46 8.54 19.14
C SER A 83 -20.61 8.45 18.14
N VAL A 84 -21.34 9.55 17.99
CA VAL A 84 -22.43 9.62 17.00
C VAL A 84 -21.89 9.46 15.58
N SER A 85 -20.70 10.01 15.27
CA SER A 85 -20.08 9.79 13.96
C SER A 85 -19.80 8.31 13.67
N HIS A 86 -19.22 7.58 14.63
CA HIS A 86 -18.98 6.15 14.47
C HIS A 86 -20.28 5.34 14.32
N LEU A 87 -21.36 5.76 15.00
CA LEU A 87 -22.66 5.14 14.83
C LEU A 87 -23.18 5.31 13.39
N LEU A 88 -23.13 6.55 12.88
CA LEU A 88 -23.59 6.87 11.52
C LEU A 88 -22.76 6.13 10.47
N ASP A 89 -21.44 6.06 10.62
CA ASP A 89 -20.55 5.34 9.70
C ASP A 89 -20.91 3.85 9.63
N VAL A 90 -21.19 3.23 10.78
CA VAL A 90 -21.60 1.81 10.85
C VAL A 90 -22.96 1.62 10.19
N ILE A 91 -23.94 2.48 10.49
CA ILE A 91 -25.28 2.34 9.91
C ILE A 91 -25.25 2.58 8.40
N GLU A 92 -24.48 3.55 7.90
CA GLU A 92 -24.33 3.81 6.47
C GLU A 92 -23.70 2.61 5.72
N ASP A 93 -22.71 1.94 6.33
CA ASP A 93 -22.16 0.69 5.78
C ASP A 93 -23.20 -0.44 5.72
N LEU A 94 -23.99 -0.59 6.78
CA LEU A 94 -25.06 -1.59 6.85
C LEU A 94 -26.14 -1.33 5.81
N GLU A 95 -26.60 -0.08 5.67
CA GLU A 95 -27.60 0.31 4.67
C GLU A 95 -27.11 0.05 3.24
N LYS A 96 -25.85 0.38 2.92
CA LYS A 96 -25.24 0.08 1.61
C LYS A 96 -25.25 -1.41 1.27
N ARG A 97 -25.25 -2.27 2.30
CA ARG A 97 -25.28 -3.73 2.17
C ARG A 97 -26.69 -4.31 2.27
N GLY A 98 -27.72 -3.47 2.41
CA GLY A 98 -29.10 -3.92 2.58
C GLY A 98 -29.36 -4.57 3.94
N VAL A 99 -28.57 -4.24 4.96
CA VAL A 99 -28.73 -4.70 6.35
C VAL A 99 -29.43 -3.60 7.15
N HIS A 100 -30.44 -3.95 7.93
CA HIS A 100 -31.11 -2.98 8.80
C HIS A 100 -30.47 -2.94 10.19
N PHE A 101 -30.70 -1.85 10.91
CA PHE A 101 -30.21 -1.63 12.26
C PHE A 101 -31.38 -1.24 13.17
N ARG A 102 -31.42 -1.83 14.35
CA ARG A 102 -32.44 -1.56 15.36
C ARG A 102 -31.82 -1.42 16.75
N SER A 103 -32.17 -0.36 17.45
CA SER A 103 -31.99 -0.25 18.90
C SER A 103 -33.30 -0.59 19.61
N LEU A 104 -33.22 -1.30 20.75
CA LEU A 104 -34.41 -1.65 21.53
C LEU A 104 -34.91 -0.52 22.41
N ARG A 105 -34.00 0.28 22.99
CA ARG A 105 -34.35 1.37 23.92
C ARG A 105 -34.21 2.77 23.34
N ASP A 106 -33.67 2.88 22.13
CA ASP A 106 -33.57 4.15 21.41
C ASP A 106 -34.56 4.13 20.23
N PRO A 107 -35.11 5.29 19.81
CA PRO A 107 -36.07 5.38 18.72
C PRO A 107 -35.40 5.25 17.34
N ILE A 108 -34.48 4.30 17.17
CA ILE A 108 -33.74 4.07 15.93
C ILE A 108 -34.01 2.66 15.44
N ASP A 109 -34.77 2.58 14.36
CA ASP A 109 -35.01 1.38 13.58
C ASP A 109 -35.01 1.76 12.09
N THR A 110 -33.96 1.36 11.37
CA THR A 110 -33.79 1.72 9.95
C THR A 110 -34.71 0.96 9.01
N SER A 111 -35.51 0.02 9.52
CA SER A 111 -36.60 -0.60 8.75
C SER A 111 -37.88 0.23 8.76
N THR A 112 -37.95 1.29 9.59
CA THR A 112 -39.14 2.14 9.75
C THR A 112 -38.89 3.59 9.31
N PRO A 113 -39.87 4.27 8.68
CA PRO A 113 -39.74 5.70 8.34
C PRO A 113 -39.46 6.60 9.56
N GLN A 114 -40.05 6.30 10.71
CA GLN A 114 -39.87 7.04 11.96
C GLN A 114 -38.44 6.89 12.48
N GLY A 115 -37.91 5.65 12.51
CA GLY A 115 -36.54 5.41 12.94
C GLY A 115 -35.50 6.01 11.98
N MET A 116 -35.77 5.98 10.68
CA MET A 116 -34.95 6.69 9.68
C MET A 116 -34.94 8.20 9.90
N PHE A 117 -36.10 8.81 10.19
CA PHE A 117 -36.17 10.23 10.54
C PHE A 117 -35.36 10.54 11.80
N SER A 118 -35.50 9.74 12.86
CA SER A 118 -34.72 9.93 14.10
C SER A 118 -33.21 9.81 13.86
N LEU A 119 -32.77 8.88 13.01
CA LEU A 119 -31.38 8.75 12.61
C LEU A 119 -30.87 9.99 11.85
N GLN A 120 -31.67 10.52 10.90
CA GLN A 120 -31.31 11.72 10.13
C GLN A 120 -31.19 12.95 11.03
N VAL A 121 -32.11 13.13 11.98
CA VAL A 121 -32.04 14.22 12.97
C VAL A 121 -30.78 14.08 13.82
N LEU A 122 -30.46 12.87 14.30
CA LEU A 122 -29.23 12.61 15.04
C LEU A 122 -27.98 12.95 14.21
N GLY A 123 -27.99 12.59 12.92
CA GLY A 123 -26.94 12.93 11.97
C GLY A 123 -26.75 14.44 11.79
N ALA A 124 -27.85 15.17 11.62
CA ALA A 124 -27.85 16.62 11.48
C ALA A 124 -27.32 17.31 12.75
N VAL A 125 -27.73 16.86 13.94
CA VAL A 125 -27.23 17.38 15.22
C VAL A 125 -25.72 17.14 15.35
N ALA A 126 -25.24 15.93 15.03
CA ALA A 126 -23.82 15.61 15.08
C ALA A 126 -22.98 16.42 14.08
N GLN A 127 -23.55 16.78 12.93
CA GLN A 127 -22.90 17.68 11.98
C GLN A 127 -22.86 19.12 12.50
N LEU A 128 -23.95 19.61 13.09
CA LEU A 128 -24.03 20.93 13.71
C LEU A 128 -23.00 21.07 14.84
N GLU A 129 -22.91 20.10 15.75
CA GLU A 129 -21.93 20.14 16.84
C GLU A 129 -20.49 20.23 16.31
N ARG A 130 -20.14 19.42 15.29
CA ARG A 130 -18.82 19.49 14.63
C ARG A 130 -18.56 20.87 14.03
N ALA A 131 -19.55 21.46 13.37
CA ALA A 131 -19.44 22.79 12.79
C ALA A 131 -19.22 23.86 13.88
N LEU A 132 -19.97 23.80 14.98
CA LEU A 132 -19.85 24.73 16.11
C LEU A 132 -18.49 24.62 16.82
N ILE A 133 -17.97 23.40 17.02
CA ILE A 133 -16.62 23.19 17.57
C ILE A 133 -15.56 23.79 16.64
N ALA A 134 -15.69 23.57 15.34
CA ALA A 134 -14.77 24.13 14.35
C ALA A 134 -14.82 25.66 14.33
N GLU A 135 -16.02 26.24 14.37
CA GLU A 135 -16.23 27.68 14.44
C GLU A 135 -15.61 28.28 15.71
N ARG A 136 -15.89 27.69 16.88
CA ARG A 136 -15.31 28.12 18.16
C ARG A 136 -13.79 28.06 18.14
N THR A 137 -13.23 27.00 17.55
CA THR A 137 -11.77 26.84 17.40
C THR A 137 -11.20 27.93 16.49
N LYS A 138 -11.83 28.20 15.34
CA LYS A 138 -11.43 29.28 14.42
C LYS A 138 -11.49 30.65 15.09
N SER A 139 -12.58 30.95 15.79
CA SER A 139 -12.75 32.19 16.55
C SER A 139 -11.70 32.33 17.66
N GLY A 140 -11.43 31.25 18.40
CA GLY A 140 -10.36 31.19 19.40
C GLY A 140 -8.97 31.42 18.81
N MET A 141 -8.66 30.80 17.67
CA MET A 141 -7.42 31.02 16.94
C MET A 141 -7.29 32.47 16.42
N LYS A 142 -8.38 33.06 15.91
CA LYS A 142 -8.41 34.47 15.47
C LYS A 142 -8.14 35.42 16.64
N ALA A 143 -8.78 35.21 17.79
CA ALA A 143 -8.54 35.99 19.00
C ALA A 143 -7.12 35.79 19.57
N ALA A 144 -6.60 34.57 19.55
CA ALA A 144 -5.21 34.29 19.92
C ALA A 144 -4.22 35.03 19.01
N LYS A 145 -4.44 34.98 17.70
CA LYS A 145 -3.64 35.71 16.70
C LYS A 145 -3.70 37.22 16.91
N ALA A 146 -4.88 37.79 17.18
CA ALA A 146 -5.05 39.21 17.48
C ALA A 146 -4.29 39.63 18.76
N ARG A 147 -4.17 38.72 19.73
CA ARG A 147 -3.33 38.89 20.94
C ARG A 147 -1.85 38.53 20.73
N GLY A 148 -1.38 38.40 19.48
CA GLY A 148 0.01 38.10 19.15
C GLY A 148 0.44 36.64 19.38
N ARG A 149 -0.45 35.74 19.79
CA ARG A 149 -0.14 34.31 19.93
C ARG A 149 -0.24 33.62 18.57
N LEU A 150 0.91 33.28 18.01
CA LEU A 150 1.02 32.61 16.72
C LEU A 150 0.98 31.08 16.87
N ALA A 151 0.19 30.41 16.04
CA ALA A 151 0.05 28.94 16.04
C ALA A 151 1.26 28.23 15.42
N GLY A 152 1.57 27.01 15.89
CA GLY A 152 2.70 26.19 15.43
C GLY A 152 3.97 26.35 16.27
N ASN A 153 4.98 25.52 16.00
CA ASN A 153 6.24 25.50 16.75
C ASN A 153 7.01 26.83 16.56
N PRO A 154 7.25 27.62 17.63
CA PRO A 154 7.98 28.89 17.54
C PRO A 154 9.38 28.73 16.92
N GLY A 155 10.10 27.66 17.27
CA GLY A 155 11.43 27.37 16.75
C GLY A 155 11.45 27.13 15.24
N LEU A 156 10.39 26.55 14.66
CA LEU A 156 10.26 26.46 13.21
C LEU A 156 9.98 27.80 12.55
N ARG A 157 9.12 28.62 13.15
CA ARG A 157 8.72 29.92 12.60
C ARG A 157 9.91 30.88 12.54
N GLU A 158 10.73 30.83 13.58
CA GLU A 158 11.97 31.60 13.69
C GLU A 158 13.14 30.93 12.93
N ARG A 159 12.88 29.82 12.22
CA ARG A 159 13.89 29.02 11.49
C ARG A 159 15.10 28.67 12.34
N ARG A 160 14.89 28.40 13.63
CA ARG A 160 15.97 28.05 14.54
C ARG A 160 16.62 26.72 14.10
N PRO A 161 17.95 26.66 13.96
CA PRO A 161 18.63 25.48 13.44
C PRO A 161 18.39 24.21 14.26
N ASP A 162 18.30 24.33 15.59
CA ASP A 162 17.99 23.26 16.53
C ASP A 162 16.59 22.67 16.30
N ALA A 163 15.56 23.51 16.14
CA ALA A 163 14.19 23.08 15.88
C ALA A 163 14.06 22.37 14.52
N ILE A 164 14.74 22.90 13.49
CA ILE A 164 14.78 22.28 12.17
C ILE A 164 15.47 20.92 12.25
N ARG A 165 16.63 20.84 12.92
CA ARG A 165 17.36 19.57 13.12
C ARG A 165 16.54 18.56 13.89
N ALA A 166 15.84 18.98 14.96
CA ALA A 166 15.01 18.09 15.77
C ALA A 166 13.89 17.45 14.94
N ILE A 167 13.22 18.23 14.09
CA ILE A 167 12.15 17.72 13.23
C ILE A 167 12.68 16.86 12.10
N SER A 168 13.82 17.23 11.50
CA SER A 168 14.49 16.38 10.51
C SER A 168 14.87 15.04 11.13
N ALA A 169 15.47 15.04 12.32
CA ALA A 169 15.84 13.82 13.02
C ALA A 169 14.62 12.96 13.39
N ALA A 170 13.51 13.58 13.81
CA ALA A 170 12.27 12.87 14.08
C ALA A 170 11.69 12.20 12.81
N ARG A 171 11.69 12.92 11.68
CA ARG A 171 11.26 12.36 10.38
C ARG A 171 12.18 11.25 9.91
N ASP A 172 13.50 11.44 10.04
CA ASP A 172 14.50 10.45 9.66
C ASP A 172 14.37 9.17 10.47
N ARG A 173 14.04 9.29 11.77
CA ARG A 173 13.77 8.14 12.65
C ARG A 173 12.50 7.41 12.24
N ALA A 174 11.39 8.13 12.06
CA ALA A 174 10.11 7.53 11.63
C ALA A 174 10.24 6.81 10.27
N TYR A 175 10.95 7.42 9.31
CA TYR A 175 11.23 6.80 8.02
C TYR A 175 12.07 5.52 8.16
N LEU A 176 13.08 5.53 9.04
CA LEU A 176 13.89 4.33 9.29
C LEU A 176 13.05 3.22 9.93
N GLU A 177 12.23 3.53 10.93
CA GLU A 177 11.34 2.55 11.57
C GLU A 177 10.40 1.88 10.56
N GLU A 178 9.74 2.67 9.71
CA GLU A 178 8.89 2.15 8.63
C GLU A 178 9.69 1.28 7.63
N LEU A 179 10.90 1.72 7.28
CA LEU A 179 11.76 0.98 6.37
C LEU A 179 12.15 -0.39 6.94
N LEU A 180 12.48 -0.45 8.23
CA LEU A 180 12.88 -1.68 8.91
C LEU A 180 11.74 -2.71 8.97
N VAL A 181 10.48 -2.29 9.07
CA VAL A 181 9.34 -3.20 9.01
C VAL A 181 9.28 -3.96 7.68
N SER A 182 9.62 -3.30 6.58
CA SER A 182 9.54 -3.89 5.24
C SER A 182 10.86 -4.51 4.75
N VAL A 183 11.99 -4.27 5.42
CA VAL A 183 13.33 -4.55 4.87
C VAL A 183 13.55 -6.00 4.47
N GLN A 184 12.99 -6.95 5.24
CA GLN A 184 13.15 -8.40 4.98
C GLN A 184 12.44 -8.85 3.71
N THR A 185 11.48 -8.08 3.21
CA THR A 185 10.69 -8.45 2.01
C THR A 185 11.46 -8.16 0.71
N TRP A 186 12.25 -7.09 0.66
CA TRP A 186 12.85 -6.61 -0.59
C TRP A 186 14.39 -6.56 -0.57
N LEU A 187 15.04 -6.36 0.59
CA LEU A 187 16.51 -6.24 0.68
C LEU A 187 17.25 -7.48 0.18
N PRO A 188 16.80 -8.73 0.46
CA PRO A 188 17.46 -9.93 -0.07
C PRO A 188 17.49 -9.97 -1.61
N ALA A 189 16.44 -9.47 -2.27
CA ALA A 189 16.41 -9.37 -3.73
C ALA A 189 17.36 -8.29 -4.25
N VAL A 190 17.45 -7.15 -3.57
CA VAL A 190 18.43 -6.10 -3.90
C VAL A 190 19.86 -6.61 -3.77
N ARG A 191 20.18 -7.37 -2.70
CA ARG A 191 21.50 -8.00 -2.50
C ARG A 191 21.90 -8.95 -3.63
N LYS A 192 20.94 -9.67 -4.19
CA LYS A 192 21.18 -10.58 -5.32
C LYS A 192 21.39 -9.83 -6.64
N LEU A 193 20.73 -8.69 -6.81
CA LEU A 193 20.72 -7.95 -8.08
C LEU A 193 21.84 -6.91 -8.14
N ARG A 194 22.18 -6.25 -7.04
CA ARG A 194 23.19 -5.21 -6.97
C ARG A 194 24.53 -5.81 -6.51
N PRO A 195 25.67 -5.38 -7.08
CA PRO A 195 25.83 -4.30 -8.06
C PRO A 195 25.67 -4.72 -9.54
N GLN A 196 25.50 -6.01 -9.85
CA GLN A 196 25.56 -6.53 -11.23
C GLN A 196 24.45 -6.00 -12.18
N HIS A 197 23.30 -5.61 -11.64
CA HIS A 197 22.18 -5.05 -12.38
C HIS A 197 22.07 -3.53 -12.17
N SER A 198 21.46 -2.84 -13.13
CA SER A 198 21.13 -1.43 -12.99
C SER A 198 20.04 -1.22 -11.93
N TRP A 199 19.90 0.00 -11.42
CA TRP A 199 18.82 0.33 -10.49
C TRP A 199 17.44 0.18 -11.15
N ASP A 200 17.31 0.57 -12.42
CA ASP A 200 16.09 0.41 -13.22
C ASP A 200 15.68 -1.06 -13.33
N ASP A 201 16.62 -1.95 -13.68
CA ASP A 201 16.35 -3.39 -13.75
C ASP A 201 15.97 -3.97 -12.39
N THR A 202 16.64 -3.50 -11.32
CA THR A 202 16.37 -3.95 -9.95
C THR A 202 14.96 -3.58 -9.51
N VAL A 203 14.55 -2.33 -9.76
CA VAL A 203 13.20 -1.85 -9.45
C VAL A 203 12.16 -2.60 -10.27
N ARG A 204 12.38 -2.79 -11.58
CA ARG A 204 11.46 -3.55 -12.43
C ARG A 204 11.23 -4.96 -11.90
N ILE A 205 12.29 -5.66 -11.48
CA ILE A 205 12.19 -7.02 -10.94
C ILE A 205 11.46 -7.04 -9.59
N LEU A 206 11.73 -6.06 -8.72
CA LEU A 206 11.02 -5.94 -7.44
C LEU A 206 9.53 -5.66 -7.64
N ASN A 207 9.18 -4.75 -8.55
CA ASN A 207 7.79 -4.38 -8.77
C ASN A 207 6.99 -5.54 -9.41
N ASN A 208 7.64 -6.32 -10.29
CA ASN A 208 7.04 -7.56 -10.81
C ASN A 208 6.76 -8.62 -9.72
N ARG A 209 7.37 -8.49 -8.53
CA ARG A 209 7.12 -9.36 -7.36
C ARG A 209 6.09 -8.77 -6.39
N GLY A 210 5.37 -7.72 -6.79
CA GLY A 210 4.31 -7.09 -5.99
C GLY A 210 4.79 -5.98 -5.06
N HIS A 211 6.02 -5.49 -5.23
CA HIS A 211 6.47 -4.26 -4.55
C HIS A 211 6.12 -3.01 -5.36
N ASP A 212 6.23 -1.83 -4.73
CA ASP A 212 6.02 -0.55 -5.40
C ASP A 212 7.18 0.42 -5.08
N TRP A 213 8.27 0.26 -5.82
CA TRP A 213 9.46 1.10 -5.71
C TRP A 213 9.63 2.01 -6.93
N THR A 214 10.11 3.23 -6.68
CA THR A 214 10.81 4.03 -7.69
C THR A 214 12.32 3.88 -7.50
N VAL A 215 13.10 4.18 -8.54
CA VAL A 215 14.57 4.13 -8.49
C VAL A 215 15.12 5.02 -7.38
N GLU A 216 14.61 6.24 -7.24
CA GLU A 216 15.06 7.20 -6.23
C GLU A 216 14.65 6.77 -4.83
N ARG A 217 13.46 6.19 -4.65
CA ARG A 217 13.00 5.69 -3.34
C ARG A 217 13.84 4.50 -2.91
N LEU A 218 14.06 3.53 -3.79
CA LEU A 218 14.86 2.34 -3.49
C LEU A 218 16.33 2.72 -3.22
N ARG A 219 16.92 3.59 -4.05
CA ARG A 219 18.29 4.06 -3.84
C ARG A 219 18.46 4.82 -2.53
N ARG A 220 17.50 5.68 -2.16
CA ARG A 220 17.49 6.37 -0.86
C ARG A 220 17.37 5.40 0.31
N ALA A 221 16.49 4.42 0.21
CA ALA A 221 16.33 3.37 1.21
C ALA A 221 17.64 2.59 1.42
N VAL A 222 18.27 2.11 0.35
CA VAL A 222 19.55 1.39 0.43
C VAL A 222 20.66 2.29 0.98
N HIS A 223 20.76 3.54 0.52
CA HIS A 223 21.70 4.51 1.11
C HIS A 223 21.50 4.68 2.62
N ARG A 224 20.25 4.77 3.06
CA ARG A 224 19.91 4.90 4.47
C ARG A 224 20.35 3.67 5.26
N LEU A 225 20.09 2.46 4.76
CA LEU A 225 20.50 1.22 5.43
C LEU A 225 22.03 1.07 5.49
N VAL A 226 22.75 1.44 4.42
CA VAL A 226 24.23 1.43 4.42
C VAL A 226 24.77 2.43 5.45
N ARG A 227 24.19 3.64 5.54
CA ARG A 227 24.60 4.65 6.53
C ARG A 227 24.41 4.16 7.97
N GLU A 228 23.34 3.42 8.23
CA GLU A 228 23.05 2.80 9.54
C GLU A 228 23.77 1.45 9.74
N ARG A 229 24.65 1.04 8.81
CA ARG A 229 25.41 -0.23 8.83
C ARG A 229 24.54 -1.49 8.84
N LEU A 230 23.34 -1.41 8.26
CA LEU A 230 22.39 -2.52 8.12
C LEU A 230 22.44 -3.20 6.74
N ALA A 231 23.18 -2.62 5.80
CA ALA A 231 23.38 -3.15 4.46
C ALA A 231 24.81 -2.92 3.97
N GLU A 232 25.25 -3.71 2.99
CA GLU A 232 26.60 -3.68 2.46
C GLU A 232 26.82 -2.45 1.56
N PRO A 233 27.94 -1.70 1.71
CA PRO A 233 28.20 -0.52 0.89
C PRO A 233 28.35 -0.84 -0.60
N GLU A 234 28.70 -2.09 -0.93
CA GLU A 234 28.84 -2.59 -2.31
C GLU A 234 27.54 -2.51 -3.12
N LEU A 235 26.38 -2.52 -2.46
CA LEU A 235 25.08 -2.39 -3.14
C LEU A 235 24.94 -1.03 -3.87
N LEU A 236 25.68 -0.02 -3.41
CA LEU A 236 25.71 1.31 -4.00
C LEU A 236 26.75 1.45 -5.12
N ALA A 237 27.62 0.45 -5.31
CA ALA A 237 28.68 0.50 -6.32
C ALA A 237 28.12 0.64 -7.74
N ARG A 238 28.87 1.30 -8.63
CA ARG A 238 28.44 1.45 -10.03
C ARG A 238 28.28 0.07 -10.67
N THR A 239 27.21 -0.12 -11.44
CA THR A 239 27.01 -1.37 -12.19
C THR A 239 28.19 -1.61 -13.12
N PRO A 240 28.85 -2.80 -13.07
CA PRO A 240 29.93 -3.12 -13.99
C PRO A 240 29.40 -3.13 -15.43
N ARG A 241 30.24 -2.72 -16.40
CA ARG A 241 29.87 -2.85 -17.82
C ARG A 241 29.70 -4.34 -18.13
N ARG A 242 28.53 -4.73 -18.62
CA ARG A 242 28.19 -6.15 -18.87
C ARG A 242 29.03 -6.73 -20.01
N ALA A 243 29.42 -7.99 -19.82
CA ALA A 243 30.15 -8.87 -20.74
C ALA A 243 29.50 -9.12 -22.12
N THR A 244 28.40 -8.46 -22.50
CA THR A 244 27.87 -8.52 -23.88
C THR A 244 28.81 -7.82 -24.86
N GLN A 245 29.49 -6.74 -24.45
CA GLN A 245 30.59 -6.19 -25.25
C GLN A 245 31.75 -7.18 -25.32
N ASP A 246 32.08 -7.88 -24.22
CA ASP A 246 33.19 -8.85 -24.20
C ASP A 246 32.94 -10.08 -25.07
N HIS A 247 31.72 -10.63 -25.06
CA HIS A 247 31.35 -11.75 -25.92
C HIS A 247 31.36 -11.36 -27.39
N LEU A 248 30.72 -10.23 -27.75
CA LEU A 248 30.70 -9.73 -29.12
C LEU A 248 32.10 -9.33 -29.60
N MET A 249 32.91 -8.72 -28.74
CA MET A 249 34.30 -8.38 -29.02
C MET A 249 35.15 -9.63 -29.25
N ARG A 250 34.99 -10.68 -28.42
CA ARG A 250 35.68 -11.97 -28.61
C ARG A 250 35.21 -12.71 -29.87
N LEU A 251 33.92 -12.66 -30.20
CA LEU A 251 33.35 -13.21 -31.43
C LEU A 251 33.92 -12.52 -32.67
N VAL A 252 33.85 -11.19 -32.69
CA VAL A 252 34.39 -10.36 -33.77
C VAL A 252 35.90 -10.56 -33.92
N ALA A 253 36.64 -10.62 -32.81
CA ALA A 253 38.06 -10.92 -32.83
C ALA A 253 38.36 -12.34 -33.33
N GLY A 254 37.58 -13.34 -32.93
CA GLY A 254 37.73 -14.72 -33.39
C GLY A 254 37.50 -14.87 -34.90
N ILE A 255 36.48 -14.20 -35.45
CA ILE A 255 36.21 -14.19 -36.89
C ILE A 255 37.37 -13.53 -37.64
N ALA A 256 37.85 -12.37 -37.18
CA ALA A 256 38.96 -11.66 -37.81
C ALA A 256 40.31 -12.39 -37.71
N ILE A 257 40.52 -13.21 -36.68
CA ILE A 257 41.71 -14.07 -36.54
C ILE A 257 41.60 -15.29 -37.48
N ALA A 258 40.40 -15.85 -37.63
CA ALA A 258 40.17 -17.02 -38.47
C ALA A 258 40.31 -16.71 -39.97
N ASP A 259 39.94 -15.50 -40.39
CA ASP A 259 40.06 -15.05 -41.79
C ASP A 259 40.45 -13.56 -41.85
N PRO A 260 41.76 -13.27 -41.98
CA PRO A 260 42.28 -11.90 -41.90
C PRO A 260 42.00 -11.01 -43.12
N ASP A 261 41.59 -11.60 -44.26
CA ASP A 261 41.34 -10.87 -45.50
C ASP A 261 39.89 -10.37 -45.62
N LEU A 262 39.01 -10.73 -44.68
CA LEU A 262 37.61 -10.29 -44.66
C LEU A 262 37.47 -8.78 -44.44
N SER A 263 36.63 -8.13 -45.25
CA SER A 263 36.30 -6.73 -45.03
C SER A 263 35.43 -6.55 -43.78
N LEU A 264 35.43 -5.34 -43.20
CA LEU A 264 34.57 -5.00 -42.07
C LEU A 264 33.07 -5.17 -42.35
N ARG A 265 32.68 -5.09 -43.63
CA ARG A 265 31.29 -5.32 -44.06
C ARG A 265 30.95 -6.81 -44.11
N ASP A 266 31.91 -7.65 -44.47
CA ASP A 266 31.72 -9.09 -44.54
C ASP A 266 31.61 -9.70 -43.13
N ILE A 267 32.45 -9.24 -42.20
CA ILE A 267 32.33 -9.61 -40.77
C ILE A 267 30.96 -9.18 -40.21
N ALA A 268 30.47 -7.99 -40.58
CA ALA A 268 29.13 -7.54 -40.18
C ALA A 268 28.01 -8.44 -40.76
N ALA A 269 28.12 -8.82 -42.04
CA ALA A 269 27.16 -9.71 -42.69
C ALA A 269 27.15 -11.11 -42.06
N GLN A 270 28.31 -11.63 -41.68
CA GLN A 270 28.45 -12.92 -41.00
C GLN A 270 27.81 -12.90 -39.60
N LEU A 271 27.99 -11.82 -38.83
CA LEU A 271 27.34 -11.65 -37.53
C LEU A 271 25.81 -11.53 -37.65
N ASP A 272 25.31 -10.86 -38.69
CA ASP A 272 23.88 -10.83 -39.02
C ASP A 272 23.36 -12.24 -39.37
N GLN A 273 24.11 -13.05 -40.12
CA GLN A 273 23.75 -14.45 -40.43
C GLN A 273 23.73 -15.35 -39.18
N MET A 274 24.67 -15.13 -38.25
CA MET A 274 24.71 -15.80 -36.95
C MET A 274 23.60 -15.35 -35.99
N ARG A 275 22.75 -14.40 -36.41
CA ARG A 275 21.64 -13.81 -35.64
C ARG A 275 22.09 -13.10 -34.36
N GLU A 276 23.34 -12.64 -34.31
CA GLU A 276 23.87 -11.86 -33.19
C GLU A 276 23.39 -10.42 -33.27
N ARG A 277 23.12 -9.80 -32.11
CA ARG A 277 22.63 -8.40 -32.07
C ARG A 277 23.77 -7.41 -31.88
N PRO A 278 23.79 -6.28 -32.62
CA PRO A 278 24.76 -5.22 -32.41
C PRO A 278 24.77 -4.68 -30.97
N PRO A 279 25.92 -4.22 -30.45
CA PRO A 279 26.06 -3.77 -29.06
C PRO A 279 25.17 -2.56 -28.68
N ARG A 280 24.71 -1.79 -29.68
CA ARG A 280 23.79 -0.65 -29.50
C ARG A 280 22.32 -0.99 -29.79
N GLY A 281 21.97 -2.27 -29.96
CA GLY A 281 20.59 -2.74 -30.10
C GLY A 281 19.93 -2.47 -31.47
N GLY A 282 20.71 -2.20 -32.51
CA GLY A 282 20.21 -2.04 -33.88
C GLY A 282 19.71 -3.36 -34.50
N ARG A 283 18.98 -3.28 -35.63
CA ARG A 283 18.46 -4.46 -36.35
C ARG A 283 19.47 -5.14 -37.29
N LYS A 284 20.56 -4.44 -37.65
CA LYS A 284 21.62 -4.92 -38.54
C LYS A 284 22.98 -4.47 -38.05
N TRP A 285 24.01 -5.26 -38.29
CA TRP A 285 25.39 -4.86 -38.01
C TRP A 285 25.87 -3.76 -38.97
N GLN A 286 26.71 -2.88 -38.44
CA GLN A 286 27.33 -1.78 -39.19
C GLN A 286 28.85 -1.97 -39.15
N ALA A 287 29.53 -1.71 -40.27
CA ALA A 287 30.99 -1.81 -40.36
C ALA A 287 31.71 -0.94 -39.30
N SER A 288 31.14 0.22 -38.95
CA SER A 288 31.64 1.10 -37.89
C SER A 288 31.56 0.47 -36.48
N SER A 289 30.55 -0.38 -36.23
CA SER A 289 30.40 -1.09 -34.96
C SER A 289 31.39 -2.25 -34.86
N VAL A 290 31.65 -2.94 -35.97
CA VAL A 290 32.68 -3.99 -36.08
C VAL A 290 34.08 -3.39 -35.88
N LYS A 291 34.39 -2.28 -36.57
CA LYS A 291 35.67 -1.54 -36.41
C LYS A 291 35.92 -1.14 -34.96
N MET A 292 34.92 -0.56 -34.30
CA MET A 292 35.01 -0.17 -32.89
C MET A 292 35.38 -1.35 -31.97
N LEU A 293 34.77 -2.53 -32.18
CA LEU A 293 35.06 -3.72 -31.37
C LEU A 293 36.43 -4.34 -31.69
N LEU A 294 36.88 -4.29 -32.96
CA LEU A 294 38.23 -4.73 -33.33
C LEU A 294 39.32 -3.82 -32.76
N ASP A 295 39.11 -2.50 -32.77
CA ASP A 295 40.04 -1.55 -32.16
C ASP A 295 40.12 -1.72 -30.64
N GLU A 296 38.99 -2.06 -29.99
CA GLU A 296 38.94 -2.39 -28.57
C GLU A 296 39.65 -3.73 -28.28
N ALA A 297 39.44 -4.76 -29.12
CA ALA A 297 40.15 -6.04 -29.03
C ALA A 297 41.67 -5.90 -29.21
N ARG A 298 42.12 -5.01 -30.12
CA ARG A 298 43.54 -4.71 -30.33
C ARG A 298 44.17 -4.05 -29.12
N LYS A 299 43.47 -3.10 -28.48
CA LYS A 299 43.92 -2.46 -27.22
C LYS A 299 44.08 -3.45 -26.07
N LEU A 300 43.27 -4.51 -26.07
CA LEU A 300 43.32 -5.58 -25.07
C LEU A 300 44.28 -6.72 -25.44
N GLY A 301 45.02 -6.59 -26.54
CA GLY A 301 46.02 -7.59 -26.97
C GLY A 301 45.44 -8.89 -27.51
N LEU A 302 44.14 -8.94 -27.81
CA LEU A 302 43.47 -10.15 -28.31
C LEU A 302 43.75 -10.43 -29.79
N ILE A 303 44.19 -9.42 -30.55
CA ILE A 303 44.57 -9.52 -31.97
C ILE A 303 45.94 -8.84 -32.12
N GLN A 304 46.94 -9.58 -32.60
CA GLN A 304 48.26 -9.01 -32.89
C GLN A 304 48.34 -8.62 -34.37
N GLY A 305 48.48 -7.32 -34.63
CA GLY A 305 49.15 -6.79 -35.82
C GLY A 305 48.81 -7.36 -37.20
N VAL A 306 47.54 -7.64 -37.53
CA VAL A 306 47.14 -7.88 -38.93
C VAL A 306 46.33 -6.68 -39.43
N GLY A 307 46.84 -6.04 -40.47
CA GLY A 307 46.19 -4.92 -41.14
C GLY A 307 45.06 -5.42 -42.02
N ILE A 308 43.84 -5.42 -41.49
CA ILE A 308 42.63 -5.67 -42.29
C ILE A 308 42.50 -4.50 -43.28
N ALA A 309 42.56 -4.79 -44.57
CA ALA A 309 42.56 -3.78 -45.62
C ALA A 309 41.25 -2.97 -45.61
N GLU A 310 41.34 -1.65 -45.44
CA GLU A 310 40.21 -0.74 -45.65
C GLU A 310 39.96 -0.59 -47.16
N ARG A 311 39.00 -1.35 -47.71
CA ARG A 311 38.34 -1.05 -48.98
C ARG A 311 36.82 -1.24 -48.85
#